data_AF-A0A3D1EQQ1-F1
#
_entry.id   AF-A0A3D1EQQ1-F1
#
_cell.length_a   1.000
_cell.length_b   1.000
_cell.length_c   1.000
_cell.angle_alpha   90.00
_cell.angle_beta   90.00
_cell.angle_gamma   90.00
#
_symmetry.space_group_name_H-M   'P 1'
#
loop_
_entity.id
_entity.type
_entity.pdbx_description
1 polymer ?
#
loop_
_entity_poly.entity_id
_entity_poly.type
_entity_poly.pdbx_seq_one_letter_code
_entity_poly.pdbx_strand_id
1 'polypeptide(L)'
;MHRGGFHWPCAVTYTLIVFLLTALLHLAPPPSGVPEQPVRFNEGARVLSLNIRLERHPEGTRLVPASPSPTLPDWFQAAPCQALERLEEAGQKQPKQEWNIAAEVLMDRGRPVLLLTRDALRSGTRASGPTSEESPEEPTVDAEQSEADEIANRLRAAAGTLLRAGTTTTAPLPDDVSRSARVVERQGRLVLCDKGLPRFVPEGAGQVGVVHPILPCQIRTAMSRVVARQGEGIRVRVTGRIHRYRGIDWLRPDRFQVVRVDR
;
A
#
# COMPACT_ATOMS: atom_id res chain seq x y z
N MET A 1 -1.83 60.98 49.95
CA MET A 1 -2.09 61.46 48.57
C MET A 1 -1.61 60.40 47.59
N HIS A 2 -2.53 59.83 46.84
CA HIS A 2 -2.34 58.75 45.86
C HIS A 2 -1.77 59.26 44.53
N ARG A 3 -0.95 58.45 43.85
CA ARG A 3 -0.95 58.31 42.37
C ARG A 3 -0.58 56.88 41.97
N GLY A 4 -1.58 56.10 41.56
CA GLY A 4 -1.42 54.85 40.82
C GLY A 4 -1.77 55.10 39.35
N GLY A 5 -0.81 54.90 38.44
CA GLY A 5 -1.01 55.03 37.00
C GLY A 5 -1.46 53.71 36.39
N PHE A 6 -2.71 53.65 35.94
CA PHE A 6 -3.31 52.49 35.28
C PHE A 6 -2.91 52.45 33.78
N HIS A 7 -2.00 51.53 33.43
CA HIS A 7 -1.80 51.07 32.04
C HIS A 7 -2.86 49.98 31.74
N TRP A 8 -4.04 50.36 31.25
CA TRP A 8 -5.12 49.41 30.93
C TRP A 8 -5.62 49.35 29.48
N PRO A 9 -5.42 50.33 28.56
CA PRO A 9 -6.09 50.25 27.26
C PRO A 9 -5.34 49.40 26.20
N CYS A 10 -4.03 49.14 26.34
CA CYS A 10 -3.27 48.40 25.31
C CYS A 10 -3.30 46.87 25.46
N ALA A 11 -3.50 46.34 26.67
CA ALA A 11 -3.48 44.89 26.90
C ALA A 11 -4.76 44.20 26.42
N VAL A 12 -5.90 44.89 26.52
CA VAL A 12 -7.23 44.37 26.17
C VAL A 12 -7.43 44.32 24.66
N THR A 13 -6.88 45.27 23.90
CA THR A 13 -6.95 45.28 22.44
C THR A 13 -6.10 44.18 21.81
N TYR A 14 -4.90 43.92 22.35
CA TYR A 14 -4.05 42.83 21.89
C TYR A 14 -4.67 41.46 22.11
N THR A 15 -5.29 41.22 23.28
CA THR A 15 -5.95 39.93 23.55
C THR A 15 -7.16 39.72 22.66
N LEU A 16 -7.96 40.75 22.41
CA LEU A 16 -9.11 40.66 21.51
C LEU A 16 -8.71 40.38 20.06
N ILE A 17 -7.65 41.04 19.57
CA ILE A 17 -7.12 40.83 18.20
C ILE A 17 -6.57 39.41 18.05
N VAL A 18 -5.81 38.91 19.02
CA VAL A 18 -5.27 37.55 18.99
C VAL A 18 -6.41 36.52 19.01
N PHE A 19 -7.43 36.72 19.85
CA PHE A 19 -8.61 35.84 19.89
C PHE A 19 -9.42 35.85 18.59
N LEU A 20 -9.56 37.02 17.96
CA LEU A 20 -10.24 37.14 16.67
C LEU A 20 -9.45 36.44 15.56
N LEU A 21 -8.11 36.52 15.60
CA LEU A 21 -7.22 35.86 14.64
C LEU A 21 -7.21 34.34 14.81
N THR A 22 -7.21 33.81 16.04
CA THR A 22 -7.35 32.37 16.28
C THR A 22 -8.73 31.86 15.86
N ALA A 23 -9.79 32.62 16.12
CA ALA A 23 -11.13 32.28 15.66
C ALA A 23 -11.22 32.28 14.12
N LEU A 24 -10.65 33.27 13.44
CA LEU A 24 -10.58 33.33 11.98
C LEU A 24 -9.74 32.19 11.37
N LEU A 25 -8.68 31.75 12.05
CA LEU A 25 -7.90 30.57 11.64
C LEU A 25 -8.66 29.24 11.84
N HIS A 26 -9.64 29.19 12.76
CA HIS A 26 -10.51 28.02 12.96
C HIS A 26 -11.77 28.03 12.08
N LEU A 27 -12.13 29.19 11.52
CA LEU A 27 -13.26 29.39 10.61
C LEU A 27 -12.87 29.42 9.13
N ALA A 28 -11.59 29.31 8.81
CA ALA A 28 -11.15 29.14 7.44
C ALA A 28 -11.71 27.81 6.90
N PRO A 29 -12.53 27.81 5.84
CA PRO A 29 -12.96 26.56 5.22
C PRO A 29 -11.71 25.78 4.80
N PRO A 30 -11.69 24.44 4.94
CA PRO A 30 -10.56 23.65 4.49
C PRO A 30 -10.27 24.00 3.03
N PRO A 31 -8.98 24.12 2.63
CA PRO A 31 -8.63 24.40 1.25
C PRO A 31 -9.39 23.42 0.35
N SER A 32 -10.26 23.98 -0.50
CA SER A 32 -11.18 23.21 -1.32
C SER A 32 -10.41 22.20 -2.16
N GLY A 33 -10.52 20.91 -1.81
CA GLY A 33 -9.80 19.83 -2.46
C GLY A 33 -9.23 18.76 -1.52
N VAL A 34 -9.18 19.00 -0.21
CA VAL A 34 -8.81 17.95 0.76
C VAL A 34 -10.06 17.18 1.17
N PRO A 35 -10.15 15.86 0.93
CA PRO A 35 -11.25 15.06 1.46
C PRO A 35 -11.28 15.17 2.98
N GLU A 36 -12.41 15.56 3.56
CA GLU A 36 -12.59 15.65 5.02
C GLU A 36 -12.54 14.28 5.71
N GLN A 37 -12.53 13.19 4.94
CA GLN A 37 -12.56 11.82 5.47
C GLN A 37 -11.33 11.02 5.01
N PRO A 38 -10.76 10.18 5.90
CA PRO A 38 -9.69 9.28 5.52
C PRO A 38 -10.14 8.35 4.39
N VAL A 39 -9.24 8.06 3.45
CA VAL A 39 -9.54 7.21 2.30
C VAL A 39 -9.96 5.83 2.80
N ARG A 40 -11.14 5.38 2.37
CA ARG A 40 -11.57 4.00 2.58
C ARG A 40 -10.87 3.11 1.57
N PHE A 41 -10.05 2.20 2.08
CA PHE A 41 -9.40 1.19 1.28
C PHE A 41 -10.31 -0.01 1.09
N ASN A 42 -10.45 -0.44 -0.17
CA ASN A 42 -11.13 -1.68 -0.53
C ASN A 42 -10.08 -2.74 -0.88
N GLU A 43 -10.32 -3.99 -0.49
CA GLU A 43 -9.48 -5.11 -0.92
C GLU A 43 -9.54 -5.23 -2.45
N GLY A 44 -8.37 -5.41 -3.07
CA GLY A 44 -8.21 -5.43 -4.53
C GLY A 44 -8.03 -4.06 -5.17
N ALA A 45 -8.14 -2.96 -4.41
CA ALA A 45 -7.84 -1.63 -4.94
C ALA A 45 -6.37 -1.54 -5.38
N ARG A 46 -6.11 -0.82 -6.47
CA ARG A 46 -4.77 -0.66 -7.02
C ARG A 46 -4.19 0.70 -6.67
N VAL A 47 -2.99 0.69 -6.12
CA VAL A 47 -2.11 1.84 -5.97
C VAL A 47 -1.17 1.86 -7.16
N LEU A 48 -1.38 2.78 -8.09
CA LEU A 48 -0.57 2.85 -9.33
C LEU A 48 0.81 3.47 -9.08
N SER A 49 0.89 4.39 -8.13
CA SER A 49 2.12 5.10 -7.80
C SER A 49 2.02 5.67 -6.39
N LEU A 50 2.98 5.33 -5.53
CA LEU A 50 3.14 5.90 -4.20
C LEU A 50 4.63 6.00 -3.88
N ASN A 51 5.09 7.20 -3.51
CA ASN A 51 6.45 7.37 -3.01
C ASN A 51 6.48 6.96 -1.53
N ILE A 52 7.37 6.04 -1.18
CA ILE A 52 7.52 5.51 0.16
C ILE A 52 8.98 5.55 0.62
N ARG A 53 9.16 5.54 1.94
CA ARG A 53 10.38 5.19 2.64
C ARG A 53 10.18 3.86 3.35
N LEU A 54 11.26 3.11 3.49
CA LEU A 54 11.26 1.82 4.17
C LEU A 54 11.65 2.00 5.62
N GLU A 55 10.81 1.52 6.53
CA GLU A 55 11.13 1.43 7.95
C GLU A 55 11.05 -0.03 8.40
N ARG A 56 12.07 -0.47 9.14
CA ARG A 56 12.07 -1.80 9.75
C ARG A 56 11.33 -1.77 11.08
N HIS A 57 10.40 -2.68 11.27
CA HIS A 57 9.69 -2.89 12.52
C HIS A 57 9.77 -4.38 12.93
N PRO A 58 9.66 -4.74 14.23
CA PRO A 58 9.65 -6.14 14.67
C PRO A 58 8.56 -7.00 14.01
N GLU A 59 7.45 -6.36 13.58
CA GLU A 59 6.32 -7.02 12.93
C GLU A 59 6.52 -7.19 11.41
N GLY A 60 7.54 -6.57 10.83
CA GLY A 60 7.85 -6.60 9.40
C GLY A 60 8.25 -5.24 8.84
N THR A 61 8.27 -5.13 7.52
CA THR A 61 8.63 -3.87 6.84
C THR A 61 7.41 -2.96 6.72
N ARG A 62 7.59 -1.72 7.18
CA ARG A 62 6.63 -0.63 7.04
C ARG A 62 6.96 0.21 5.81
N LEU A 63 5.93 0.52 5.04
CA LEU A 63 5.98 1.42 3.89
C LEU A 63 5.40 2.75 4.34
N VAL A 64 6.27 3.72 4.58
CA VAL A 64 5.90 5.05 5.08
C VAL A 64 5.77 5.98 3.89
N PRO A 65 4.60 6.58 3.61
CA PRO A 65 4.47 7.59 2.57
C PRO A 65 5.53 8.68 2.73
N ALA A 66 6.22 9.02 1.62
CA ALA A 66 7.28 10.03 1.65
C ALA A 66 6.73 11.43 1.98
N SER A 67 5.50 11.70 1.56
CA SER A 67 4.79 12.94 1.86
C SER A 67 3.61 12.65 2.80
N PRO A 68 3.49 13.41 3.91
CA PRO A 68 2.33 13.28 4.79
C PRO A 68 1.05 13.63 4.03
N SER A 69 0.01 12.83 4.21
CA SER A 69 -1.29 13.05 3.61
C SER A 69 -2.37 12.87 4.68
N PRO A 70 -3.32 13.80 4.82
CA PRO A 70 -4.43 13.65 5.77
C PRO A 70 -5.35 12.47 5.42
N THR A 71 -5.21 11.92 4.20
CA THR A 71 -6.08 10.87 3.68
C THR A 71 -5.45 9.47 3.73
N LEU A 72 -4.12 9.39 3.92
CA LEU A 72 -3.39 8.13 3.98
C LEU A 72 -3.01 7.81 5.43
N PRO A 73 -2.93 6.52 5.80
CA PRO A 73 -2.26 6.10 7.01
C PRO A 73 -0.79 6.56 7.02
N ASP A 74 -0.26 6.80 8.22
CA ASP A 74 1.15 7.14 8.43
C ASP A 74 2.10 6.06 7.89
N TRP A 75 1.62 4.81 7.84
CA TRP A 75 2.37 3.70 7.27
C TRP A 75 1.43 2.56 6.85
N PHE A 76 1.93 1.75 5.92
CA PHE A 76 1.30 0.50 5.52
C PHE A 76 2.18 -0.68 5.87
N GLN A 77 1.58 -1.79 6.28
CA GLN A 77 2.28 -3.06 6.35
C GLN A 77 2.55 -3.55 4.93
N ALA A 78 3.77 -3.98 4.62
CA ALA A 78 4.05 -4.67 3.37
C ALA A 78 3.63 -6.14 3.46
N ALA A 79 2.94 -6.64 2.43
CA ALA A 79 2.64 -8.06 2.29
C ALA A 79 3.87 -8.83 1.77
N PRO A 80 4.17 -10.02 2.33
CA PRO A 80 5.25 -10.88 1.85
C PRO A 80 5.17 -11.18 0.34
N CYS A 81 6.18 -10.74 -0.42
CA CYS A 81 6.31 -11.04 -1.85
C CYS A 81 7.74 -10.79 -2.36
N GLN A 82 8.07 -11.30 -3.54
CA GLN A 82 9.42 -11.19 -4.10
C GLN A 82 9.83 -9.74 -4.42
N ALA A 83 8.87 -8.89 -4.79
CA ALA A 83 9.12 -7.46 -5.00
C ALA A 83 9.49 -6.76 -3.67
N LEU A 84 8.87 -7.16 -2.55
CA LEU A 84 9.23 -6.65 -1.23
C LEU A 84 10.64 -7.07 -0.84
N GLU A 85 11.01 -8.34 -1.05
CA GLU A 85 12.36 -8.85 -0.76
C GLU A 85 13.43 -8.03 -1.50
N ARG A 86 13.25 -7.81 -2.80
CA ARG A 86 14.16 -6.98 -3.61
C ARG A 86 14.21 -5.52 -3.14
N LEU A 87 13.07 -4.96 -2.75
CA LEU A 87 12.99 -3.61 -2.21
C LEU A 87 13.71 -3.50 -0.85
N GLU A 88 13.57 -4.48 0.04
CA GLU A 88 14.27 -4.52 1.33
C GLU A 88 15.79 -4.66 1.15
N GLU A 89 16.25 -5.45 0.19
CA GLU A 89 17.67 -5.56 -0.17
C GLU A 89 18.22 -4.24 -0.72
N ALA A 90 17.47 -3.59 -1.61
CA ALA A 90 17.84 -2.29 -2.15
C ALA A 90 17.83 -1.19 -1.08
N GLY A 91 16.85 -1.21 -0.18
CA GLY A 91 16.73 -0.30 0.95
C GLY A 91 17.85 -0.45 1.98
N GLN A 92 18.37 -1.66 2.18
CA GLN A 92 19.57 -1.87 3.02
C GLN A 92 20.80 -1.16 2.46
N LYS A 93 20.96 -1.18 1.13
CA LYS A 93 22.06 -0.49 0.45
C LYS A 93 21.87 1.02 0.45
N GLN A 94 20.64 1.50 0.50
CA GLN A 94 20.27 2.92 0.40
C GLN A 94 19.15 3.30 1.39
N PRO A 95 19.45 3.44 2.69
CA PRO A 95 18.42 3.57 3.75
C PRO A 95 17.63 4.88 3.69
N LYS A 96 18.15 5.91 3.02
CA LYS A 96 17.48 7.21 2.84
C LYS A 96 16.75 7.35 1.51
N GLN A 97 16.80 6.32 0.65
CA GLN A 97 16.20 6.37 -0.68
C GLN A 97 14.68 6.30 -0.59
N GLU A 98 14.03 7.20 -1.33
CA GLU A 98 12.60 7.11 -1.59
C GLU A 98 12.32 6.22 -2.80
N TRP A 99 11.26 5.44 -2.70
CA TRP A 99 10.91 4.45 -3.69
C TRP A 99 9.50 4.72 -4.21
N ASN A 100 9.35 4.77 -5.54
CA ASN A 100 8.05 4.75 -6.17
C ASN A 100 7.58 3.30 -6.30
N ILE A 101 6.46 2.96 -5.67
CA ILE A 101 5.87 1.63 -5.70
C ILE A 101 4.54 1.62 -6.44
N ALA A 102 4.19 0.45 -6.99
CA ALA A 102 2.80 0.12 -7.29
C ALA A 102 2.41 -1.13 -6.52
N ALA A 103 1.16 -1.15 -6.05
CA ALA A 103 0.69 -2.19 -5.15
C ALA A 103 -0.79 -2.48 -5.34
N GLU A 104 -1.19 -3.63 -4.86
CA GLU A 104 -2.58 -3.99 -4.61
C GLU A 104 -2.84 -3.89 -3.10
N VAL A 105 -3.99 -3.36 -2.73
CA VAL A 105 -4.41 -3.24 -1.35
C VAL A 105 -5.11 -4.53 -0.92
N LEU A 106 -4.57 -5.16 0.12
CA LEU A 106 -5.20 -6.26 0.85
C LEU A 106 -5.73 -5.72 2.18
N MET A 107 -6.80 -6.31 2.72
CA MET A 107 -7.37 -5.88 3.99
C MET A 107 -7.19 -6.97 5.04
N ASP A 108 -6.30 -6.77 6.01
CA ASP A 108 -6.11 -7.72 7.10
C ASP A 108 -6.57 -7.14 8.43
N ARG A 109 -7.52 -7.80 9.09
CA ARG A 109 -8.08 -7.36 10.38
C ARG A 109 -8.55 -5.88 10.35
N GLY A 110 -9.08 -5.44 9.21
CA GLY A 110 -9.56 -4.07 9.01
C GLY A 110 -8.48 -3.04 8.68
N ARG A 111 -7.21 -3.43 8.53
CA ARG A 111 -6.10 -2.55 8.17
C ARG A 111 -5.63 -2.80 6.74
N PRO A 112 -5.27 -1.74 5.98
CA PRO A 112 -4.72 -1.89 4.65
C PRO A 112 -3.28 -2.43 4.70
N VAL A 113 -3.01 -3.43 3.89
CA VAL A 113 -1.70 -4.06 3.67
C VAL A 113 -1.39 -3.95 2.19
N LEU A 114 -0.17 -3.55 1.82
CA LEU A 114 0.21 -3.37 0.43
C LEU A 114 0.97 -4.59 -0.09
N LEU A 115 0.42 -5.24 -1.12
CA LEU A 115 1.09 -6.26 -1.92
C LEU A 115 1.71 -5.60 -3.15
N LEU A 116 3.04 -5.53 -3.21
CA LEU A 116 3.73 -4.92 -4.34
C LEU A 116 3.47 -5.71 -5.62
N THR A 117 3.00 -5.03 -6.67
CA THR A 117 2.64 -5.65 -7.96
C THR A 117 3.75 -5.56 -9.00
N ARG A 118 4.76 -4.71 -8.76
CA ARG A 118 5.95 -4.56 -9.59
C ARG A 118 7.15 -4.18 -8.72
N ASP A 119 8.32 -4.15 -9.33
CA ASP A 119 9.53 -3.66 -8.67
C ASP A 119 9.45 -2.17 -8.39
N ALA A 120 9.96 -1.79 -7.23
CA ALA A 120 10.03 -0.41 -6.83
C ALA A 120 11.08 0.34 -7.65
N LEU A 121 10.73 1.52 -8.12
CA LEU A 121 11.63 2.40 -8.87
C LEU A 121 12.20 3.44 -7.91
N ARG A 122 13.47 3.83 -8.10
CA ARG A 122 14.04 4.94 -7.32
C ARG A 122 13.28 6.22 -7.65
N SER A 123 12.82 6.94 -6.64
CA SER A 123 12.32 8.30 -6.82
C SER A 123 13.52 9.22 -7.09
N GLY A 124 13.52 9.90 -8.24
CA GLY A 124 14.53 10.90 -8.57
C GLY A 124 14.16 12.23 -7.95
N THR A 125 15.03 12.78 -7.09
CA THR A 125 14.92 14.18 -6.68
C THR A 125 15.22 15.06 -7.90
N ARG A 126 14.21 15.61 -8.55
CA ARG A 126 14.42 16.71 -9.50
C ARG A 126 14.87 17.93 -8.69
N ALA A 127 16.18 18.11 -8.57
CA ALA A 127 16.76 19.42 -8.32
C ALA A 127 16.65 20.20 -9.63
N SER A 128 15.77 21.19 -9.65
CA SER A 128 15.69 22.20 -10.70
C SER A 128 17.00 22.99 -10.73
N GLY A 129 17.68 23.01 -11.88
CA GLY A 129 18.75 23.94 -12.21
C GLY A 129 18.58 24.38 -13.67
N PRO A 130 18.57 25.69 -14.00
CA PRO A 130 18.34 26.16 -15.35
C PRO A 130 19.67 26.23 -16.10
N THR A 131 19.72 25.63 -17.29
CA THR A 131 20.74 25.96 -18.29
C THR A 131 20.13 25.84 -19.68
N SER A 132 19.74 26.98 -20.24
CA SER A 132 19.78 27.26 -21.70
C SER A 132 21.23 27.10 -22.16
N GLU A 133 21.63 26.65 -23.34
CA GLU A 133 21.07 26.53 -24.69
C GLU A 133 22.10 25.68 -25.47
N GLU A 134 21.69 24.88 -26.47
CA GLU A 134 22.25 24.78 -27.83
C GLU A 134 21.90 23.45 -28.52
N SER A 135 21.29 23.56 -29.69
CA SER A 135 21.00 22.57 -30.73
C SER A 135 21.62 23.15 -32.02
N PRO A 136 22.15 22.39 -33.01
CA PRO A 136 21.47 21.34 -33.80
C PRO A 136 22.40 20.13 -34.11
N GLU A 137 22.05 18.98 -34.71
CA GLU A 137 21.21 18.67 -35.88
C GLU A 137 20.97 17.12 -35.92
N GLU A 138 19.84 16.65 -36.43
CA GLU A 138 19.41 15.23 -36.47
C GLU A 138 20.08 14.39 -37.59
N PRO A 139 19.96 13.04 -37.55
CA PRO A 139 19.05 12.44 -38.53
C PRO A 139 18.11 11.35 -37.95
N THR A 140 16.82 11.58 -38.18
CA THR A 140 15.73 10.64 -38.51
C THR A 140 15.89 9.16 -38.17
N VAL A 141 15.15 8.69 -37.15
CA VAL A 141 14.42 7.41 -37.20
C VAL A 141 13.20 7.44 -36.25
N ASP A 142 12.06 7.04 -36.82
CA ASP A 142 10.90 6.40 -36.20
C ASP A 142 9.88 7.23 -35.38
N ALA A 143 8.88 7.71 -36.12
CA ALA A 143 7.65 8.35 -35.70
C ALA A 143 6.71 7.49 -34.81
N GLU A 144 7.13 6.33 -34.29
CA GLU A 144 6.32 5.50 -33.39
C GLU A 144 6.59 5.76 -31.89
N GLN A 145 7.72 6.41 -31.54
CA GLN A 145 8.02 6.79 -30.16
C GLN A 145 7.31 8.09 -29.71
N SER A 146 6.86 8.91 -30.67
CA SER A 146 6.23 10.21 -30.41
C SER A 146 4.83 10.08 -29.80
N GLU A 147 4.02 9.10 -30.23
CA GLU A 147 2.69 8.89 -29.67
C GLU A 147 2.75 8.28 -28.25
N ALA A 148 3.68 7.35 -27.99
CA ALA A 148 3.85 6.75 -26.68
C ALA A 148 4.30 7.78 -25.63
N ASP A 149 5.20 8.69 -26.02
CA ASP A 149 5.67 9.77 -25.15
C ASP A 149 4.64 10.90 -25.03
N GLU A 150 3.83 11.17 -26.05
CA GLU A 150 2.69 12.09 -25.95
C GLU A 150 1.59 11.52 -25.05
N ILE A 151 1.29 10.23 -25.13
CA ILE A 151 0.34 9.54 -24.24
C ILE A 151 0.91 9.51 -22.81
N ALA A 152 2.20 9.22 -22.64
CA ALA A 152 2.85 9.25 -21.33
C ALA A 152 2.86 10.67 -20.74
N ASN A 153 3.08 11.70 -21.55
CA ASN A 153 3.03 13.10 -21.11
C ASN A 153 1.60 13.59 -20.86
N ARG A 154 0.61 13.17 -21.65
CA ARG A 154 -0.81 13.42 -21.36
C ARG A 154 -1.28 12.71 -20.10
N LEU A 155 -0.83 11.48 -19.86
CA LEU A 155 -1.08 10.74 -18.61
C LEU A 155 -0.39 11.38 -17.41
N ARG A 156 0.81 11.93 -17.59
CA ARG A 156 1.58 12.62 -16.56
C ARG A 156 1.04 14.03 -16.27
N ALA A 157 0.51 14.72 -17.29
CA ALA A 157 -0.23 15.98 -17.17
C ALA A 157 -1.63 15.79 -16.57
N ALA A 158 -2.31 14.67 -16.88
CA ALA A 158 -3.58 14.29 -16.27
C ALA A 158 -3.42 13.72 -14.84
N ALA A 159 -2.22 13.26 -14.47
CA ALA A 159 -1.89 12.73 -13.14
C ALA A 159 -1.33 13.79 -12.18
N GLY A 160 -1.43 15.08 -12.53
CA GLY A 160 -1.32 16.17 -11.56
C GLY A 160 -2.40 16.01 -10.48
N THR A 161 -1.94 15.84 -9.24
CA THR A 161 -2.74 15.70 -8.01
C THR A 161 -3.20 14.27 -7.68
N LEU A 162 -2.26 13.52 -7.08
CA LEU A 162 -2.42 12.69 -5.87
C LEU A 162 -3.80 12.02 -5.66
N LEU A 163 -3.78 10.68 -5.73
CA LEU A 163 -4.88 9.78 -5.34
C LEU A 163 -6.16 9.96 -6.16
N ARG A 164 -6.20 9.32 -7.33
CA ARG A 164 -7.49 8.85 -7.84
C ARG A 164 -7.96 7.72 -6.92
N ALA A 165 -8.62 8.11 -5.82
CA ALA A 165 -9.66 7.31 -5.21
C ALA A 165 -10.75 7.10 -6.28
N GLY A 166 -10.49 6.16 -7.18
CA GLY A 166 -11.42 5.65 -8.15
C GLY A 166 -11.62 4.19 -7.81
N THR A 167 -12.81 3.86 -7.31
CA THR A 167 -13.39 2.52 -7.29
C THR A 167 -13.63 2.02 -8.72
N THR A 168 -12.59 2.04 -9.54
CA THR A 168 -12.62 1.48 -10.89
C THR A 168 -12.35 -0.01 -10.77
N THR A 169 -13.44 -0.79 -10.76
CA THR A 169 -13.42 -2.16 -11.26
C THR A 169 -13.05 -2.08 -12.73
N THR A 170 -11.75 -2.07 -13.03
CA THR A 170 -11.23 -2.01 -14.39
C THR A 170 -10.49 -3.29 -14.72
N ALA A 171 -10.85 -3.81 -15.89
CA ALA A 171 -10.37 -4.99 -16.61
C ALA A 171 -8.89 -5.35 -16.35
N PRO A 172 -8.52 -6.64 -16.51
CA PRO A 172 -7.16 -7.11 -16.32
C PRO A 172 -6.20 -6.37 -17.27
N LEU A 173 -5.42 -5.44 -16.72
CA LEU A 173 -4.17 -5.00 -17.34
C LEU A 173 -3.20 -6.20 -17.40
N PRO A 174 -2.37 -6.28 -18.45
CA PRO A 174 -1.58 -7.47 -18.78
C PRO A 174 -0.60 -7.87 -17.66
N ASP A 175 -0.39 -9.18 -17.56
CA ASP A 175 0.27 -9.89 -16.47
C ASP A 175 1.75 -9.52 -16.28
N ASP A 176 2.03 -8.48 -15.49
CA ASP A 176 3.29 -8.41 -14.72
C ASP A 176 3.17 -9.14 -13.35
N VAL A 177 2.00 -9.73 -13.10
CA VAL A 177 1.75 -10.74 -12.04
C VAL A 177 2.38 -12.12 -12.40
N SER A 178 3.05 -12.20 -13.56
CA SER A 178 3.64 -13.37 -14.23
C SER A 178 4.68 -14.18 -13.45
N ARG A 179 5.00 -13.84 -12.19
CA ARG A 179 5.91 -14.66 -11.35
C ARG A 179 5.24 -15.36 -10.17
N SER A 180 3.92 -15.20 -10.00
CA SER A 180 3.17 -15.92 -8.97
C SER A 180 2.59 -17.22 -9.53
N ALA A 181 2.91 -18.35 -8.90
CA ALA A 181 2.35 -19.64 -9.31
C ALA A 181 0.87 -19.70 -8.89
N ARG A 182 -0.02 -20.02 -9.84
CA ARG A 182 -1.46 -20.14 -9.56
C ARG A 182 -1.77 -21.44 -8.83
N VAL A 183 -2.40 -21.36 -7.67
CA VAL A 183 -2.99 -22.50 -6.97
C VAL A 183 -4.38 -22.74 -7.51
N VAL A 184 -4.51 -23.68 -8.44
CA VAL A 184 -5.80 -24.16 -8.92
C VAL A 184 -6.35 -25.15 -7.88
N GLU A 185 -7.44 -24.74 -7.23
CA GLU A 185 -8.35 -25.56 -6.42
C GLU A 185 -7.70 -26.77 -5.73
N ARG A 186 -7.10 -26.53 -4.55
CA ARG A 186 -6.42 -27.56 -3.75
C ARG A 186 -7.18 -27.88 -2.48
N GLN A 187 -7.31 -29.16 -2.17
CA GLN A 187 -7.78 -29.62 -0.87
C GLN A 187 -6.61 -29.66 0.11
N GLY A 188 -6.89 -29.37 1.37
CA GLY A 188 -5.91 -29.43 2.44
C GLY A 188 -6.55 -29.18 3.80
N ARG A 189 -5.70 -28.87 4.77
CA ARG A 189 -6.11 -28.57 6.15
C ARG A 189 -5.65 -27.19 6.57
N LEU A 190 -6.45 -26.55 7.41
CA LEU A 190 -6.02 -25.37 8.14
C LEU A 190 -5.45 -25.77 9.50
N VAL A 191 -4.24 -25.33 9.80
CA VAL A 191 -3.56 -25.50 11.09
C VAL A 191 -3.15 -24.13 11.62
N LEU A 192 -2.94 -23.98 12.92
CA LEU A 192 -2.42 -22.73 13.47
C LEU A 192 -0.90 -22.79 13.61
N CYS A 193 -0.26 -21.63 13.49
CA CYS A 193 1.11 -21.45 13.96
C CYS A 193 1.12 -21.01 15.43
N ASP A 194 2.31 -20.95 16.03
CA ASP A 194 2.53 -20.51 17.41
C ASP A 194 1.98 -19.10 17.71
N LYS A 195 1.79 -18.27 16.67
CA LYS A 195 1.19 -16.92 16.76
C LYS A 195 -0.33 -16.90 16.51
N GLY A 196 -0.98 -18.06 16.46
CA GLY A 196 -2.43 -18.21 16.21
C GLY A 196 -2.86 -17.82 14.79
N LEU A 197 -1.94 -17.75 13.82
CA LEU A 197 -2.27 -17.45 12.43
C LEU A 197 -2.47 -18.75 11.63
N PRO A 198 -3.48 -18.79 10.74
CA PRO A 198 -3.75 -19.99 9.95
C PRO A 198 -2.64 -20.22 8.93
N ARG A 199 -2.31 -21.49 8.73
CA ARG A 199 -1.48 -22.01 7.64
C ARG A 199 -2.28 -23.09 6.90
N PHE A 200 -2.02 -23.21 5.61
CA PHE A 200 -2.63 -24.23 4.77
C PHE A 200 -1.64 -25.36 4.51
N VAL A 201 -2.07 -26.59 4.79
CA VAL A 201 -1.32 -27.82 4.53
C VAL A 201 -2.04 -28.57 3.41
N PRO A 202 -1.53 -28.56 2.17
CA PRO A 202 -2.15 -29.30 1.07
C PRO A 202 -2.20 -30.81 1.34
N GLU A 203 -3.30 -31.45 0.94
CA GLU A 203 -3.44 -32.91 0.92
C GLU A 203 -3.10 -33.42 -0.48
N GLY A 204 -2.17 -34.39 -0.61
CA GLY A 204 -1.84 -35.02 -1.89
C GLY A 204 -0.43 -35.65 -1.95
N ALA A 205 -0.23 -36.55 -2.92
CA ALA A 205 1.09 -37.15 -3.18
C ALA A 205 2.11 -36.07 -3.59
N GLY A 206 3.31 -36.12 -2.99
CA GLY A 206 4.39 -35.14 -3.26
C GLY A 206 4.25 -33.79 -2.54
N GLN A 207 3.27 -33.63 -1.65
CA GLN A 207 3.05 -32.41 -0.87
C GLN A 207 3.29 -32.60 0.64
N VAL A 208 3.86 -33.75 1.01
CA VAL A 208 4.16 -34.10 2.40
C VAL A 208 5.16 -33.09 2.98
N GLY A 209 4.79 -32.44 4.08
CA GLY A 209 5.63 -31.45 4.76
C GLY A 209 5.55 -30.03 4.19
N VAL A 210 4.78 -29.78 3.12
CA VAL A 210 4.56 -28.43 2.61
C VAL A 210 3.57 -27.69 3.50
N VAL A 211 3.94 -26.50 3.95
CA VAL A 211 3.08 -25.64 4.79
C VAL A 211 3.12 -24.22 4.24
N HIS A 212 1.98 -23.75 3.77
CA HIS A 212 1.85 -22.40 3.23
C HIS A 212 1.29 -21.45 4.29
N PRO A 213 2.07 -20.47 4.79
CA PRO A 213 1.49 -19.37 5.55
C PRO A 213 0.56 -18.54 4.67
N ILE A 214 -0.53 -18.04 5.27
CA ILE A 214 -1.52 -17.24 4.54
C ILE A 214 -1.13 -15.76 4.56
N LEU A 215 -1.13 -15.13 3.39
CA LEU A 215 -0.88 -13.69 3.26
C LEU A 215 -1.91 -12.86 4.04
N PRO A 216 -1.53 -11.69 4.59
CA PRO A 216 -2.48 -10.75 5.17
C PRO A 216 -3.53 -10.34 4.15
N CYS A 217 -4.79 -10.74 4.39
CA CYS A 217 -5.94 -10.47 3.52
C CYS A 217 -7.25 -10.75 4.27
N GLN A 218 -8.38 -10.35 3.70
CA GLN A 218 -9.67 -10.50 4.37
C GLN A 218 -10.03 -11.98 4.53
N ILE A 219 -9.69 -12.80 3.54
CA ILE A 219 -9.92 -14.25 3.58
C ILE A 219 -9.10 -14.91 4.69
N ARG A 220 -7.88 -14.45 4.99
CA ARG A 220 -7.11 -14.94 6.14
C ARG A 220 -7.88 -14.76 7.45
N THR A 221 -8.48 -13.57 7.63
CA THR A 221 -9.29 -13.28 8.81
C THR A 221 -10.51 -14.21 8.89
N ALA A 222 -11.16 -14.49 7.75
CA ALA A 222 -12.26 -15.46 7.69
C ALA A 222 -11.80 -16.89 8.02
N MET A 223 -10.66 -17.34 7.49
CA MET A 223 -10.06 -18.63 7.81
C MET A 223 -9.73 -18.75 9.30
N SER A 224 -9.12 -17.72 9.91
CA SER A 224 -8.87 -17.68 11.36
C SER A 224 -10.15 -17.88 12.16
N ARG A 225 -11.26 -17.22 11.79
CA ARG A 225 -12.57 -17.39 12.45
C ARG A 225 -13.17 -18.77 12.25
N VAL A 226 -12.86 -19.46 11.15
CA VAL A 226 -13.30 -20.84 10.91
C VAL A 226 -12.55 -21.78 11.83
N VAL A 227 -11.22 -21.68 11.89
CA VAL A 227 -10.38 -22.49 12.79
C VAL A 227 -10.76 -22.24 14.25
N ALA A 228 -10.97 -20.99 14.66
CA ALA A 228 -11.40 -20.66 16.02
C ALA A 228 -12.76 -21.28 16.42
N ARG A 229 -13.65 -21.54 15.44
CA ARG A 229 -14.98 -22.12 15.69
C ARG A 229 -15.03 -23.64 15.59
N GLN A 230 -14.26 -24.23 14.70
CA GLN A 230 -14.34 -25.66 14.36
C GLN A 230 -13.12 -26.46 14.81
N GLY A 231 -12.09 -25.79 15.34
CA GLY A 231 -10.82 -26.40 15.73
C GLY A 231 -9.81 -26.48 14.59
N GLU A 232 -8.59 -26.84 14.97
CA GLU A 232 -7.49 -27.09 14.03
C GLU A 232 -7.70 -28.37 13.21
N GLY A 233 -7.04 -28.46 12.05
CA GLY A 233 -7.07 -29.65 11.20
C GLY A 233 -8.31 -29.76 10.31
N ILE A 234 -9.17 -28.73 10.31
CA ILE A 234 -10.35 -28.64 9.45
C ILE A 234 -9.97 -28.74 7.97
N ARG A 235 -10.69 -29.60 7.25
CA ARG A 235 -10.51 -29.76 5.81
C ARG A 235 -11.14 -28.61 5.05
N VAL A 236 -10.36 -28.04 4.14
CA VAL A 236 -10.78 -26.95 3.27
C VAL A 236 -10.34 -27.20 1.85
N ARG A 237 -11.05 -26.59 0.92
CA ARG A 237 -10.64 -26.43 -0.46
C ARG A 237 -10.30 -24.96 -0.69
N VAL A 238 -9.14 -24.68 -1.25
CA VAL A 238 -8.61 -23.31 -1.45
C VAL A 238 -8.20 -23.12 -2.91
N THR A 239 -8.56 -21.98 -3.46
CA THR A 239 -8.06 -21.46 -4.73
C THR A 239 -7.30 -20.18 -4.44
N GLY A 240 -6.17 -19.94 -5.10
CA GLY A 240 -5.35 -18.76 -4.82
C GLY A 240 -4.08 -18.67 -5.65
N ARG A 241 -3.12 -17.91 -5.14
CA ARG A 241 -1.81 -17.69 -5.77
C ARG A 241 -0.70 -17.83 -4.74
N ILE A 242 0.46 -18.35 -5.15
CA ILE A 242 1.66 -18.42 -4.33
C ILE A 242 2.53 -17.19 -4.59
N HIS A 243 2.95 -16.55 -3.50
CA HIS A 243 3.92 -15.48 -3.48
C HIS A 243 5.16 -15.93 -2.71
N ARG A 244 6.31 -15.96 -3.37
CA ARG A 244 7.61 -16.26 -2.76
C ARG A 244 8.10 -15.06 -1.96
N TYR A 245 8.59 -15.27 -0.74
CA TYR A 245 9.28 -14.25 0.06
C TYR A 245 10.27 -14.91 1.01
N ARG A 246 11.56 -14.54 0.90
CA ARG A 246 12.66 -15.06 1.75
C ARG A 246 12.69 -16.57 1.84
N GLY A 247 12.56 -17.22 0.69
CA GLY A 247 12.59 -18.67 0.63
C GLY A 247 11.31 -19.39 1.10
N ILE A 248 10.25 -18.65 1.44
CA ILE A 248 8.97 -19.20 1.92
C ILE A 248 7.87 -18.90 0.90
N ASP A 249 7.02 -19.89 0.66
CA ASP A 249 5.89 -19.81 -0.26
C ASP A 249 4.61 -19.44 0.49
N TRP A 250 4.19 -18.18 0.35
CA TRP A 250 2.99 -17.64 0.98
C TRP A 250 1.78 -17.80 0.08
N LEU A 251 0.67 -18.28 0.64
CA LEU A 251 -0.59 -18.42 -0.09
C LEU A 251 -1.42 -17.15 0.05
N ARG A 252 -1.76 -16.53 -1.08
CA ARG A 252 -2.87 -15.58 -1.20
C ARG A 252 -4.12 -16.34 -1.63
N PRO A 253 -5.07 -16.63 -0.75
CA PRO A 253 -6.32 -17.26 -1.14
C PRO A 253 -7.21 -16.25 -1.86
N ASP A 254 -7.78 -16.67 -3.00
CA ASP A 254 -8.84 -15.95 -3.71
C ASP A 254 -10.21 -16.42 -3.23
N ARG A 255 -10.32 -17.70 -2.85
CA ARG A 255 -11.52 -18.32 -2.29
C ARG A 255 -11.16 -19.51 -1.42
N PHE A 256 -11.98 -19.79 -0.40
CA PHE A 256 -11.93 -21.07 0.30
C PHE A 256 -13.31 -21.59 0.66
N GLN A 257 -13.40 -22.90 0.85
CA GLN A 257 -14.61 -23.60 1.27
C GLN A 257 -14.24 -24.66 2.30
N VAL A 258 -15.05 -24.79 3.34
CA VAL A 258 -14.93 -25.90 4.29
C VAL A 258 -15.50 -27.15 3.63
N VAL A 259 -14.73 -28.23 3.63
CA VAL A 259 -15.19 -29.53 3.15
C VAL A 259 -15.88 -30.23 4.32
N ARG A 260 -17.19 -30.37 4.23
CA ARG A 260 -17.94 -31.22 5.17
C ARG A 260 -17.64 -32.68 4.84
N VAL A 261 -17.28 -33.44 5.86
CA VAL A 261 -17.30 -34.90 5.77
C VAL A 261 -18.70 -35.27 6.22
N ASP A 262 -19.56 -35.63 5.27
CA ASP A 262 -20.83 -36.27 5.63
C ASP A 262 -20.50 -37.55 6.38
N ARG A 263 -20.99 -37.65 7.62
CA ARG A 263 -20.89 -38.85 8.45
C ARG A 263 -22.04 -39.77 8.15
#